data_AF-A0A3Q1FB01-F1
#
_entry.id   AF-A0A3Q1FB01-F1
#
_cell.length_a   1.000
_cell.length_b   1.000
_cell.length_c   1.000
_cell.angle_alpha   90.00
_cell.angle_beta   90.00
_cell.angle_gamma   90.00
#
_symmetry.space_group_name_H-M   'P 1'
#
loop_
_entity.id
_entity.type
_entity.pdbx_description
1 polymer ?
#
loop_
_entity_poly.entity_id
_entity_poly.type
_entity_poly.pdbx_seq_one_letter_code
_entity_poly.pdbx_strand_id
1 'polypeptide(L)'
;MAVSFSLRSLVLRRALSGAFYLHSQTPGAPAAATGLRCVSNAAPEQRKAAIIESTEEYRFVERLIPPSRIPAPPKHVGVTPSGWSPPADSPPPLPYMIRRSRMHNVPVYTDVTNGSRKLTLVRKVEGDIWALEKDVKQHLKEVTGEELPTQVNEVTMTLKVKGHFEKELKDWLVSKGF
;
A
#
# COMPACT_ATOMS: atom_id res chain seq x y z
N MET A 1 -14.40 1.64 -21.56
CA MET A 1 -13.41 0.55 -21.67
C MET A 1 -12.90 0.25 -20.27
N ALA A 2 -13.63 -0.54 -19.49
CA ALA A 2 -13.26 -0.93 -18.13
C ALA A 2 -13.07 -2.45 -18.13
N VAL A 3 -11.86 -2.90 -17.80
CA VAL A 3 -11.49 -4.31 -17.76
C VAL A 3 -11.27 -4.69 -16.30
N SER A 4 -12.26 -5.38 -15.74
CA SER A 4 -12.20 -5.98 -14.41
C SER A 4 -11.81 -7.46 -14.52
N PHE A 5 -10.63 -7.81 -14.01
CA PHE A 5 -10.18 -9.20 -13.92
C PHE A 5 -10.68 -9.81 -12.60
N SER A 6 -11.58 -10.79 -12.70
CA SER A 6 -11.99 -11.65 -11.58
C SER A 6 -11.34 -13.03 -11.77
N LEU A 7 -10.48 -13.42 -10.83
CA LEU A 7 -9.86 -14.73 -10.75
C LEU A 7 -10.93 -15.81 -10.44
N ARG A 8 -11.01 -16.82 -11.31
CA ARG A 8 -11.84 -18.02 -11.15
C ARG A 8 -11.14 -19.04 -10.25
N SER A 9 -11.79 -19.52 -9.20
CA SER A 9 -11.44 -20.79 -8.55
C SER A 9 -12.42 -21.87 -8.99
N LEU A 10 -11.90 -22.92 -9.62
CA LEU A 10 -12.64 -24.12 -10.03
C LEU A 10 -12.76 -25.08 -8.84
N VAL A 11 -13.98 -25.50 -8.50
CA VAL A 11 -14.21 -26.70 -7.68
C VAL A 11 -15.18 -27.60 -8.41
N LEU A 12 -14.67 -28.75 -8.88
CA LEU A 12 -15.46 -29.85 -9.44
C LEU A 12 -16.36 -30.44 -8.35
N ARG A 13 -17.67 -30.51 -8.60
CA ARG A 13 -18.58 -31.45 -7.91
C ARG A 13 -18.99 -32.53 -8.90
N ARG A 14 -18.52 -33.75 -8.65
CA ARG A 14 -18.96 -34.98 -9.32
C ARG A 14 -20.38 -35.30 -8.85
N ALA A 15 -21.34 -35.31 -9.77
CA ALA A 15 -22.66 -35.87 -9.57
C ALA A 15 -22.65 -37.33 -10.03
N LEU A 16 -23.27 -38.23 -9.26
CA LEU A 16 -23.63 -39.57 -9.71
C LEU A 16 -25.16 -39.65 -9.75
N SER A 17 -25.66 -40.02 -10.93
CA SER A 17 -27.06 -40.26 -11.26
C SER A 17 -27.53 -41.64 -10.79
N GLY A 18 -28.83 -41.77 -10.53
CA GLY A 18 -29.55 -43.05 -10.43
C GLY A 18 -31.00 -42.79 -10.03
N ALA A 19 -31.85 -42.41 -10.98
CA ALA A 19 -32.84 -43.28 -11.63
C ALA A 19 -34.03 -43.65 -10.72
N PHE A 20 -35.10 -42.85 -10.84
CA PHE A 20 -36.43 -43.21 -10.37
C PHE A 20 -37.06 -44.22 -11.31
N TYR A 21 -37.51 -45.36 -10.79
CA TYR A 21 -38.56 -46.15 -11.41
C TYR A 21 -39.60 -46.51 -10.36
N LEU A 22 -40.84 -46.15 -10.68
CA LEU A 22 -42.06 -46.49 -9.95
C LEU A 22 -42.41 -47.95 -10.19
N HIS A 23 -42.85 -48.68 -9.18
CA HIS A 23 -44.06 -49.52 -9.33
C HIS A 23 -44.74 -49.87 -8.01
N SER A 24 -46.01 -50.18 -8.22
CA SER A 24 -47.22 -50.33 -7.42
C SER A 24 -47.23 -51.27 -6.21
N GLN A 25 -48.24 -50.99 -5.38
CA GLN A 25 -48.75 -51.64 -4.17
C GLN A 25 -49.04 -53.15 -4.26
N THR A 26 -48.98 -53.85 -3.12
CA THR A 26 -50.09 -54.65 -2.51
C THR A 26 -49.68 -55.22 -1.13
N PRO A 27 -50.63 -55.70 -0.29
CA PRO A 27 -50.64 -55.49 1.16
C PRO A 27 -50.22 -56.70 2.01
N GLY A 28 -49.74 -56.46 3.23
CA GLY A 28 -49.50 -57.52 4.22
C GLY A 28 -49.42 -57.00 5.66
N ALA A 29 -50.38 -57.45 6.48
CA ALA A 29 -50.46 -57.65 7.94
C ALA A 29 -49.77 -56.69 8.95
N PRO A 30 -50.36 -56.45 10.14
CA PRO A 30 -49.91 -55.43 11.08
C PRO A 30 -48.69 -55.92 11.87
N ALA A 31 -47.49 -55.54 11.44
CA ALA A 31 -46.32 -55.63 12.29
C ALA A 31 -46.36 -54.46 13.28
N ALA A 32 -46.44 -54.79 14.57
CA ALA A 32 -46.43 -53.84 15.68
C ALA A 32 -45.36 -52.76 15.45
N ALA A 33 -45.80 -51.51 15.33
CA ALA A 33 -44.91 -50.36 15.28
C ALA A 33 -44.30 -50.16 16.66
N THR A 34 -43.29 -50.96 17.00
CA THR A 34 -42.37 -50.65 18.09
C THR A 34 -41.53 -49.48 17.62
N GLY A 35 -42.08 -48.26 17.76
CA GLY A 35 -41.35 -47.04 17.50
C GLY A 35 -40.12 -47.02 18.40
N LEU A 36 -38.94 -47.16 17.79
CA LEU A 36 -37.68 -46.88 18.47
C LEU A 36 -37.70 -45.40 18.83
N ARG A 37 -38.12 -45.09 20.06
CA ARG A 37 -38.02 -43.76 20.64
C ARG A 37 -36.52 -43.48 20.78
N CYS A 38 -35.97 -42.71 19.85
CA CYS A 38 -34.59 -42.25 19.93
C CYS A 38 -34.51 -41.29 21.13
N VAL A 39 -34.06 -41.79 22.28
CA VAL A 39 -33.77 -40.96 23.45
C VAL A 39 -32.40 -40.36 23.19
N SER A 40 -32.37 -39.13 22.66
CA SER A 40 -31.14 -38.35 22.66
C SER A 40 -30.83 -37.97 24.10
N ASN A 41 -29.84 -38.63 24.70
CA ASN A 41 -29.24 -38.11 25.93
C ASN A 41 -28.70 -36.71 25.63
N ALA A 42 -29.09 -35.72 26.44
CA ALA A 42 -28.55 -34.37 26.34
C ALA A 42 -27.01 -34.46 26.44
N ALA A 43 -26.31 -33.76 25.55
CA ALA A 43 -24.85 -33.70 25.58
C ALA A 43 -24.38 -33.29 26.99
N PRO A 44 -23.34 -33.93 27.56
CA PRO A 44 -22.87 -33.59 28.89
C PRO A 44 -22.51 -32.11 28.91
N GLU A 45 -22.97 -31.39 29.94
CA GLU A 45 -22.57 -30.00 30.17
C GLU A 45 -21.05 -29.90 30.09
N GLN A 46 -20.55 -29.14 29.11
CA GLN A 46 -19.14 -28.91 28.92
C GLN A 46 -18.61 -28.17 30.15
N ARG A 47 -18.04 -28.92 31.10
CA ARG A 47 -17.26 -28.35 32.21
C ARG A 47 -16.09 -27.61 31.58
N LYS A 48 -16.16 -26.28 31.58
CA LYS A 48 -15.11 -25.41 31.06
C LYS A 48 -13.82 -25.75 31.82
N ALA A 49 -12.76 -26.10 31.10
CA ALA A 49 -11.44 -26.31 31.69
C ALA A 49 -11.01 -25.05 32.44
N ALA A 50 -10.23 -25.21 33.53
CA ALA A 50 -9.70 -24.08 34.28
C ALA A 50 -8.79 -23.24 33.38
N ILE A 51 -9.08 -21.94 33.28
CA ILE A 51 -8.29 -20.98 32.50
C ILE A 51 -7.06 -20.63 33.33
N ILE A 52 -5.87 -20.81 32.76
CA ILE A 52 -4.59 -20.38 33.35
C ILE A 52 -4.17 -19.10 32.64
N GLU A 53 -3.98 -18.02 33.39
CA GLU A 53 -3.60 -16.71 32.85
C GLU A 53 -2.08 -16.52 32.95
N SER A 54 -1.38 -16.47 31.82
CA SER A 54 0.07 -16.21 31.70
C SER A 54 0.32 -14.78 31.21
N THR A 55 1.21 -14.04 31.87
CA THR A 55 1.56 -12.66 31.43
C THR A 55 2.77 -12.64 30.49
N GLU A 56 3.67 -13.62 30.58
CA GLU A 56 4.93 -13.66 29.82
C GLU A 56 4.72 -13.73 28.31
N GLU A 57 3.70 -14.48 27.88
CA GLU A 57 3.35 -14.70 26.48
C GLU A 57 2.71 -13.46 25.84
N TYR A 58 2.23 -12.51 26.65
CA TYR A 58 1.63 -11.28 26.15
C TYR A 58 2.63 -10.39 25.37
N ARG A 59 3.94 -10.55 25.61
CA ARG A 59 5.00 -9.88 24.84
C ARG A 59 4.92 -10.18 23.34
N PHE A 60 4.38 -11.33 22.94
CA PHE A 60 4.16 -11.66 21.52
C PHE A 60 2.97 -10.91 20.94
N VAL A 61 1.95 -10.61 21.75
CA VAL A 61 0.80 -9.79 21.36
C VAL A 61 1.23 -8.34 21.17
N GLU A 62 2.09 -7.81 22.05
CA GLU A 62 2.61 -6.43 21.93
C GLU A 62 3.32 -6.18 20.59
N ARG A 63 4.04 -7.17 20.04
CA ARG A 63 4.72 -7.06 18.73
C ARG A 63 3.76 -6.98 17.55
N LEU A 64 2.52 -7.45 17.71
CA LEU A 64 1.50 -7.42 16.67
C LEU A 64 0.77 -6.07 16.61
N ILE A 65 0.92 -5.23 17.64
CA ILE A 65 0.30 -3.91 17.68
C ILE A 65 1.08 -2.97 16.73
N PRO A 66 0.45 -2.43 15.69
CA PRO A 66 1.14 -1.56 14.74
C PRO A 66 1.47 -0.19 15.38
N PRO A 67 2.65 0.38 15.08
CA PRO A 67 2.98 1.71 15.55
C PRO A 67 2.12 2.77 14.83
N SER A 68 1.62 3.74 15.59
CA SER A 68 0.82 4.85 15.05
C SER A 68 1.67 5.91 14.33
N ARG A 69 2.90 6.13 14.80
CA ARG A 69 3.85 7.11 14.26
C ARG A 69 4.90 6.42 13.42
N ILE A 70 5.26 7.04 12.30
CA ILE A 70 6.37 6.56 11.46
C ILE A 70 7.69 6.75 12.21
N PRO A 71 8.54 5.72 12.27
CA PRO A 71 9.82 5.82 12.94
C PRO A 71 10.76 6.81 12.24
N ALA A 72 11.65 7.41 13.01
CA ALA A 72 12.77 8.14 12.46
C ALA A 72 13.73 7.15 11.76
N PRO A 73 14.38 7.56 10.65
CA PRO A 73 15.31 6.69 9.97
C PRO A 73 16.53 6.41 10.87
N PRO A 74 17.12 5.20 10.80
CA PRO A 74 18.32 4.89 11.56
C PRO A 74 19.50 5.75 11.08
N LYS A 75 20.35 6.15 12.03
CA LYS A 75 21.59 6.87 11.72
C LYS A 75 22.57 5.92 11.04
N HIS A 76 23.03 6.30 9.86
CA HIS A 76 24.01 5.55 9.08
C HIS A 76 24.87 6.55 8.31
N VAL A 77 26.11 6.14 7.99
CA VAL A 77 27.05 6.97 7.25
C VAL A 77 26.95 6.59 5.77
N GLY A 78 26.72 7.57 4.90
CA GLY A 78 26.66 7.37 3.46
C GLY A 78 25.29 6.98 2.92
N VAL A 79 25.26 6.38 1.73
CA VAL A 79 24.04 5.95 1.03
C VAL A 79 23.68 4.52 1.47
N THR A 80 22.41 4.27 1.77
CA THR A 80 21.95 2.90 2.08
C THR A 80 21.98 2.00 0.83
N PRO A 81 21.93 0.66 0.99
CA PRO A 81 21.77 -0.25 -0.15
C PRO A 81 20.51 0.02 -0.99
N SER A 82 19.49 0.67 -0.43
CA SER A 82 18.29 1.08 -1.15
C SER A 82 18.44 2.39 -1.94
N GLY A 83 19.60 3.04 -1.89
CA GLY A 83 19.83 4.35 -2.49
C GLY A 83 19.26 5.51 -1.67
N TRP A 84 18.86 5.30 -0.42
CA TRP A 84 18.36 6.39 0.44
C TRP A 84 19.53 7.16 1.04
N SER A 85 19.42 8.48 1.05
CA SER A 85 20.37 9.39 1.70
C SER A 85 19.62 10.34 2.65
N PRO A 86 20.17 10.60 3.85
CA PRO A 86 19.62 11.60 4.75
C PRO A 86 19.86 13.01 4.17
N PRO A 87 19.00 13.99 4.51
CA PRO A 87 19.28 15.40 4.20
C PRO A 87 20.52 15.88 4.95
N ALA A 88 21.13 16.98 4.49
CA ALA A 88 22.25 17.59 5.18
C ALA A 88 21.83 18.13 6.57
N ASP A 89 22.73 18.08 7.55
CA ASP A 89 22.44 18.52 8.92
C ASP A 89 22.15 20.02 9.02
N SER A 90 22.85 20.82 8.22
CA SER A 90 22.62 22.26 8.10
C SER A 90 21.86 22.58 6.82
N PRO A 91 20.83 23.45 6.87
CA PRO A 91 20.14 23.88 5.66
C PRO A 91 21.14 24.59 4.73
N PRO A 92 21.09 24.33 3.42
CA PRO A 92 21.96 25.01 2.48
C PRO A 92 21.66 26.52 2.47
N PRO A 93 22.66 27.38 2.18
CA PRO A 93 22.48 28.84 2.10
C PRO A 93 21.79 29.23 0.79
N LEU A 94 20.61 28.66 0.54
CA LEU A 94 19.79 28.88 -0.64
C LEU A 94 18.51 29.63 -0.22
N PRO A 95 17.92 30.44 -1.12
CA PRO A 95 16.70 31.20 -0.81
C PRO A 95 15.44 30.32 -0.72
N TYR A 96 15.57 29.02 -1.03
CA TYR A 96 14.51 28.03 -0.94
C TYR A 96 15.00 26.75 -0.25
N MET A 97 14.06 26.02 0.32
CA MET A 97 14.26 24.74 0.99
C MET A 97 13.22 23.74 0.51
N ILE A 98 13.59 22.47 0.37
CA ILE A 98 12.64 21.41 0.05
C ILE A 98 12.60 20.42 1.20
N ARG A 99 11.41 20.20 1.76
CA ARG A 99 11.24 19.26 2.87
C ARG A 99 11.01 17.86 2.37
N ARG A 100 11.66 16.89 3.05
CA ARG A 100 11.37 15.46 2.84
C ARG A 100 9.90 15.12 3.11
N SER A 101 9.43 14.08 2.45
CA SER A 101 8.09 13.51 2.64
C SER A 101 7.95 12.91 4.05
N ARG A 102 6.71 12.53 4.41
CA ARG A 102 6.45 11.83 5.68
C ARG A 102 7.24 10.50 5.79
N MET A 103 7.57 9.90 4.65
CA MET A 103 8.39 8.67 4.54
C MET A 103 9.88 8.98 4.29
N HIS A 104 10.36 10.19 4.61
CA HIS A 104 11.76 10.62 4.48
C HIS A 104 12.35 10.64 3.06
N ASN A 105 11.50 10.53 2.03
CA ASN A 105 11.90 10.60 0.61
C ASN A 105 11.77 12.02 0.03
N VAL A 106 12.53 12.33 -1.03
CA VAL A 106 12.44 13.59 -1.76
C VAL A 106 11.07 13.72 -2.47
N PRO A 107 10.35 14.84 -2.33
CA PRO A 107 8.97 15.00 -2.82
C PRO A 107 8.88 15.34 -4.32
N VAL A 108 9.52 14.53 -5.17
CA VAL A 108 9.43 14.61 -6.64
C VAL A 108 8.60 13.45 -7.16
N TYR A 109 7.57 13.75 -7.96
CA TYR A 109 6.60 12.78 -8.45
C TYR A 109 6.35 12.95 -9.94
N THR A 110 6.11 11.85 -10.64
CA THR A 110 5.57 11.90 -12.00
C THR A 110 4.04 11.93 -11.96
N ASP A 111 3.44 12.84 -12.73
CA ASP A 111 2.00 12.92 -12.98
C ASP A 111 1.72 12.64 -14.45
N VAL A 112 0.87 11.65 -14.74
CA VAL A 112 0.50 11.27 -16.10
C VAL A 112 -0.98 11.53 -16.30
N THR A 113 -1.30 12.57 -17.05
CA THR A 113 -2.67 12.95 -17.40
C THR A 113 -3.01 12.47 -18.82
N ASN A 114 -4.25 12.05 -19.07
CA ASN A 114 -4.75 11.65 -20.40
C ASN A 114 -3.91 10.57 -21.11
N GLY A 115 -3.16 9.76 -20.35
CA GLY A 115 -2.29 8.69 -20.86
C GLY A 115 -0.97 9.15 -21.52
N SER A 116 -0.96 10.30 -22.20
CA SER A 116 0.19 10.80 -22.95
C SER A 116 0.90 11.98 -22.29
N ARG A 117 0.19 12.82 -21.55
CA ARG A 117 0.75 14.03 -20.96
C ARG A 117 1.50 13.67 -19.68
N LYS A 118 2.81 13.78 -19.74
CA LYS A 118 3.73 13.43 -18.65
C LYS A 118 4.29 14.70 -18.04
N LEU A 119 4.12 14.87 -16.74
CA LEU A 119 4.58 16.01 -15.96
C LEU A 119 5.40 15.50 -14.78
N THR A 120 6.38 16.30 -14.35
CA THR A 120 7.12 16.08 -13.11
C THR A 120 6.75 17.17 -12.12
N LEU A 121 6.38 16.77 -10.90
CA LEU A 121 5.90 17.62 -9.83
C LEU A 121 6.92 17.64 -8.70
N VAL A 122 7.37 18.83 -8.32
CA VAL A 122 8.14 19.08 -7.11
C VAL A 122 7.21 19.73 -6.08
N ARG A 123 7.12 19.13 -4.88
CA ARG A 123 6.22 19.59 -3.81
C ARG A 123 7.00 19.96 -2.55
N LYS A 124 6.31 20.58 -1.58
CA LYS A 124 6.89 20.95 -0.27
C LYS A 124 8.10 21.88 -0.40
N VAL A 125 8.02 22.80 -1.34
CA VAL A 125 8.98 23.90 -1.45
C VAL A 125 8.64 24.91 -0.36
N GLU A 126 9.65 25.46 0.28
CA GLU A 126 9.56 26.57 1.23
C GLU A 126 10.54 27.66 0.79
N GLY A 127 10.22 28.93 1.03
CA GLY A 127 11.04 30.07 0.57
C GLY A 127 10.73 30.52 -0.86
N ASP A 128 11.74 31.03 -1.57
CA ASP A 128 11.58 31.61 -2.92
C ASP A 128 11.47 30.53 -4.02
N ILE A 129 10.24 30.25 -4.45
CA ILE A 129 9.96 29.28 -5.50
C ILE A 129 10.44 29.71 -6.89
N TRP A 130 10.59 31.02 -7.14
CA TRP A 130 11.07 31.52 -8.43
C TRP A 130 12.57 31.30 -8.59
N ALA A 131 13.32 31.40 -7.50
CA ALA A 131 14.72 30.99 -7.47
C ALA A 131 14.87 29.48 -7.77
N LEU A 132 14.02 28.63 -7.16
CA LEU A 132 14.00 27.20 -7.47
C LEU A 132 13.67 26.94 -8.95
N GLU A 133 12.69 27.65 -9.51
CA GLU A 133 12.30 27.50 -10.92
C GLU A 133 13.49 27.79 -11.85
N LYS A 134 14.23 28.87 -11.60
CA LYS A 134 15.41 29.25 -12.39
C LYS A 134 16.50 28.17 -12.32
N ASP A 135 16.82 27.70 -11.12
CA ASP A 135 17.86 26.69 -10.92
C ASP A 135 17.46 25.35 -11.57
N VAL A 136 16.18 24.96 -11.47
CA VAL A 136 15.65 23.76 -12.13
C VAL A 136 15.68 23.89 -13.65
N LYS A 137 15.29 25.06 -14.20
CA LYS A 137 15.38 25.30 -15.65
C LYS A 137 16.82 25.19 -16.14
N GLN A 138 17.77 25.76 -15.42
CA GLN A 138 19.18 25.69 -15.77
C GLN A 138 19.67 24.24 -15.77
N HIS A 139 19.41 23.49 -14.70
CA HIS A 139 19.82 22.10 -14.61
C HIS A 139 19.19 21.23 -15.73
N LEU A 140 17.91 21.39 -16.00
CA LEU A 140 17.23 20.62 -17.04
C LEU A 140 17.69 21.00 -18.45
N LYS A 141 18.07 22.26 -18.68
CA LYS A 141 18.68 22.70 -19.94
C LYS A 141 20.04 22.05 -20.16
N GLU A 142 20.83 21.85 -19.10
CA GLU A 142 22.11 21.13 -19.18
C GLU A 142 21.92 19.65 -19.50
N VAL A 143 20.88 19.00 -18.96
CA VAL A 143 20.63 17.57 -19.18
C VAL A 143 19.93 17.29 -20.52
N THR A 144 18.93 18.09 -20.88
CA THR A 144 18.10 17.86 -22.09
C THR A 144 18.60 18.62 -23.31
N GLY A 145 19.31 19.74 -23.11
CA GLY A 145 19.72 20.66 -24.18
C GLY A 145 18.65 21.67 -24.60
N GLU A 146 17.42 21.56 -24.07
CA GLU A 146 16.29 22.42 -24.41
C GLU A 146 15.69 23.08 -23.17
N GLU A 147 15.10 24.26 -23.35
CA GLU A 147 14.34 24.92 -22.30
C GLU A 147 12.94 24.34 -22.19
N LEU A 148 12.65 23.73 -21.04
CA LEU A 148 11.37 23.09 -20.79
C LEU A 148 10.35 24.08 -20.21
N PRO A 149 9.07 23.95 -20.59
CA PRO A 149 8.02 24.74 -19.99
C PRO A 149 7.74 24.27 -18.56
N THR A 150 7.79 25.22 -17.63
CA THR A 150 7.51 25.04 -16.21
C THR A 150 6.27 25.83 -15.81
N GLN A 151 5.63 25.40 -14.72
CA GLN A 151 4.51 26.09 -14.11
C GLN A 151 4.75 26.18 -12.60
N VAL A 152 4.79 27.40 -12.09
CA VAL A 152 4.91 27.70 -10.66
C VAL A 152 3.53 27.89 -10.06
N ASN A 153 3.29 27.31 -8.88
CA ASN A 153 2.14 27.63 -8.04
C ASN A 153 2.65 28.03 -6.66
N GLU A 154 2.58 29.33 -6.37
CA GLU A 154 3.03 29.93 -5.13
C GLU A 154 2.15 29.54 -3.94
N VAL A 155 0.83 29.43 -4.13
CA VAL A 155 -0.11 29.14 -3.04
C VAL A 155 0.14 27.74 -2.47
N THR A 156 0.31 26.74 -3.35
CA THR A 156 0.57 25.36 -2.93
C THR A 156 2.05 25.06 -2.78
N MET A 157 2.93 26.02 -3.11
CA MET A 157 4.38 25.85 -3.20
C MET A 157 4.78 24.60 -3.99
N THR A 158 4.28 24.50 -5.22
CA THR A 158 4.57 23.38 -6.12
C THR A 158 5.10 23.87 -7.45
N LEU A 159 6.14 23.22 -7.95
CA LEU A 159 6.69 23.42 -9.29
C LEU A 159 6.30 22.24 -10.17
N LYS A 160 5.74 22.53 -11.35
CA LYS A 160 5.46 21.52 -12.38
C LYS A 160 6.40 21.73 -13.56
N VAL A 161 6.93 20.64 -14.08
CA VAL A 161 7.78 20.61 -15.26
C VAL A 161 7.16 19.66 -16.29
N LYS A 162 7.14 20.05 -17.56
CA LYS A 162 6.69 19.16 -18.63
C LYS A 162 7.75 18.11 -18.92
N GLY A 163 7.37 16.83 -18.95
CA GLY A 163 8.25 15.70 -19.23
C GLY A 163 8.49 14.80 -18.01
N HIS A 164 9.36 13.80 -18.19
CA HIS A 164 9.72 12.81 -17.17
C HIS A 164 11.14 13.05 -16.68
N PHE A 165 11.26 13.75 -15.57
CA PHE A 165 12.55 14.14 -14.99
C PHE A 165 12.65 13.76 -13.51
N GLU A 166 11.87 12.75 -13.09
CA GLU A 166 11.79 12.36 -11.69
C GLU A 166 13.14 11.91 -11.12
N LYS A 167 13.89 11.10 -11.86
CA LYS A 167 15.19 10.58 -11.39
C LYS A 167 16.23 11.70 -11.32
N GLU A 168 16.39 12.42 -12.42
CA GLU A 168 17.35 13.54 -12.54
C GLU A 168 17.12 14.60 -11.46
N LEU A 169 15.86 15.01 -11.26
CA LEU A 169 15.54 15.99 -10.22
C LEU A 169 15.73 15.44 -8.81
N LYS A 170 15.47 14.15 -8.56
CA LYS A 170 15.77 13.55 -7.24
C LYS A 170 17.25 13.55 -6.97
N ASP A 171 18.05 13.11 -7.92
CA ASP A 171 19.50 13.02 -7.77
C ASP A 171 20.12 14.41 -7.61
N TRP A 172 19.63 15.40 -8.36
CA TRP A 172 20.04 16.79 -8.24
C TRP A 172 19.68 17.39 -6.87
N LEU A 173 18.45 17.19 -6.39
CA LEU A 173 18.04 17.68 -5.08
C LEU A 173 18.82 17.04 -3.93
N VAL A 174 19.10 15.73 -4.04
CA VAL A 174 19.97 15.03 -3.08
C VAL A 174 21.39 15.60 -3.11
N SER A 175 21.94 15.91 -4.29
CA SER A 175 23.28 16.51 -4.43
C SER A 175 23.38 17.88 -3.77
N LYS A 176 22.27 18.64 -3.72
CA LYS A 176 22.16 19.93 -3.03
C LYS A 176 21.98 19.80 -1.52
N GLY A 177 21.74 18.58 -1.00
CA GLY A 177 21.59 18.31 0.43
C GLY A 177 20.17 18.45 0.97
N PHE A 178 19.14 18.50 0.11
CA PHE A 178 17.73 18.57 0.50
C PHE A 178 17.13 17.21 0.86
#